data_AF-A0AAV7NQ13-F1
#
_entry.id   AF-A0AAV7NQ13-F1
#
_cell.length_a   1.000
_cell.length_b   1.000
_cell.length_c   1.000
_cell.angle_alpha   90.00
_cell.angle_beta   90.00
_cell.angle_gamma   90.00
#
_symmetry.space_group_name_H-M   'P 1'
#
loop_
_entity.id
_entity.type
_entity.pdbx_description
1 polymer ?
#
loop_
_entity_poly.entity_id
_entity_poly.type
_entity_poly.pdbx_seq_one_letter_code
_entity_poly.pdbx_strand_id
1 'polypeptide(L)'
;MKARRQTISGQLVAVHVAKSAILKLRIDESFDSLLDSTNQMTVKHHLNAIEVPGLQQISKQIDDGAAQIFHPATMVNYYRPQYFELLDTVSVHFTQHIDQEGIQTYEKLEQVLLAGNGMDSIAQYKEIYPLLLKAQFTTLSSMCKYSSVPEPADIL
;
A
#
# COMPACT_ATOMS: atom_id res chain seq x y z
N MET A 1 14.37 24.71 6.30
CA MET A 1 13.63 23.56 5.73
C MET A 1 12.15 23.73 6.08
N LYS A 2 11.25 23.90 5.09
CA LYS A 2 9.80 23.84 5.34
C LYS A 2 9.43 22.38 5.60
N ALA A 3 8.82 22.08 6.75
CA ALA A 3 8.26 20.76 7.01
C ALA A 3 7.16 20.48 5.97
N ARG A 4 7.34 19.42 5.17
CA ARG A 4 6.33 18.96 4.23
C ARG A 4 5.16 18.45 5.06
N ARG A 5 4.01 19.13 4.98
CA ARG A 5 2.79 18.68 5.67
C ARG A 5 2.27 17.46 4.93
N GLN A 6 2.04 16.37 5.66
CA GLN A 6 1.40 15.18 5.14
C GLN A 6 -0.01 15.12 5.73
N THR A 7 -0.98 14.82 4.88
CA THR A 7 -2.38 14.64 5.24
C THR A 7 -2.72 13.15 5.24
N ILE A 8 -3.64 12.73 6.10
CA ILE A 8 -4.17 11.36 6.14
C ILE A 8 -4.83 11.06 4.80
N SER A 9 -5.67 11.96 4.30
CA SER A 9 -6.29 11.83 2.98
C SER A 9 -5.26 11.65 1.86
N GLY A 10 -4.16 12.44 1.89
CA GLY A 10 -3.10 12.31 0.90
C GLY A 10 -2.31 11.00 1.01
N GLN A 11 -2.09 10.51 2.23
CA GLN A 11 -1.51 9.19 2.45
C GLN A 11 -2.43 8.07 1.95
N LEU A 12 -3.75 8.18 2.15
CA LEU A 12 -4.73 7.21 1.64
C LEU A 12 -4.78 7.18 0.11
N VAL A 13 -4.71 8.35 -0.54
CA VAL A 13 -4.60 8.43 -2.00
C VAL A 13 -3.33 7.73 -2.48
N ALA A 14 -2.18 7.99 -1.85
CA ALA A 14 -0.92 7.34 -2.23
C ALA A 14 -0.99 5.81 -2.07
N VAL A 15 -1.63 5.34 -1.00
CA VAL A 15 -1.90 3.90 -0.80
C VAL A 15 -2.79 3.34 -1.89
N HIS A 16 -3.89 4.03 -2.22
CA HIS A 16 -4.80 3.59 -3.27
C HIS A 16 -4.08 3.47 -4.62
N VAL A 17 -3.23 4.43 -4.95
CA VAL A 17 -2.39 4.42 -6.15
C VAL A 17 -1.44 3.21 -6.13
N ALA A 18 -0.74 2.98 -5.01
CA ALA A 18 0.14 1.84 -4.85
C ALA A 18 -0.60 0.50 -4.98
N LYS A 19 -1.74 0.34 -4.29
CA LYS A 19 -2.61 -0.85 -4.37
C LYS A 19 -3.06 -1.10 -5.81
N SER A 20 -3.50 -0.05 -6.50
CA SER A 20 -3.92 -0.13 -7.90
C SER A 20 -2.76 -0.54 -8.83
N ALA A 21 -1.55 -0.04 -8.59
CA ALA A 21 -0.37 -0.43 -9.35
C ALA A 21 -0.03 -1.91 -9.14
N ILE A 22 -0.06 -2.40 -7.89
CA ILE A 22 0.19 -3.82 -7.58
C ILE A 22 -0.85 -4.73 -8.22
N LEU A 23 -2.13 -4.35 -8.18
CA LEU A 23 -3.20 -5.13 -8.83
C LEU A 23 -3.00 -5.23 -10.35
N LYS A 24 -2.48 -4.19 -11.00
CA LYS A 24 -2.14 -4.22 -12.43
C LYS A 24 -0.99 -5.17 -12.75
N LEU A 25 -0.07 -5.37 -11.81
CA LEU A 25 1.04 -6.32 -11.95
C LEU A 25 0.59 -7.78 -11.82
N ARG A 26 -0.63 -8.03 -11.35
CA ARG A 26 -1.21 -9.38 -11.19
C ARG A 26 -1.76 -9.94 -12.51
N ILE A 27 -0.95 -9.88 -13.56
CA ILE A 27 -1.21 -10.47 -14.88
C ILE A 27 0.02 -11.26 -15.32
N ASP A 28 -0.19 -12.36 -16.05
CA ASP A 28 0.91 -13.22 -16.54
C ASP A 28 1.90 -12.43 -17.42
N GLU A 29 1.40 -11.49 -18.23
CA GLU A 29 2.23 -10.63 -19.09
C GLU A 29 3.23 -9.77 -18.30
N SER A 30 2.86 -9.33 -17.10
CA SER A 30 3.76 -8.56 -16.22
C SER A 30 4.85 -9.44 -15.65
N PHE A 31 4.54 -10.69 -15.30
CA PHE A 31 5.53 -11.66 -14.87
C PHE A 31 6.51 -12.00 -16.01
N ASP A 32 5.99 -12.27 -17.21
CA ASP A 32 6.82 -12.63 -18.36
C ASP A 32 7.75 -11.46 -18.75
N SER A 33 7.22 -10.22 -18.76
CA SER A 33 8.01 -8.99 -18.99
C SER A 33 9.10 -8.78 -17.94
N LEU A 34 8.79 -9.02 -16.66
CA LEU A 34 9.76 -8.94 -15.58
C LEU A 34 10.87 -9.99 -15.74
N LEU A 35 10.49 -11.21 -16.12
CA LEU A 35 11.42 -12.31 -16.33
C LEU A 35 12.37 -12.01 -17.50
N ASP A 36 11.82 -11.50 -18.61
CA ASP A 36 12.61 -11.08 -19.78
C ASP A 36 13.57 -9.95 -19.44
N SER A 37 13.10 -8.92 -18.73
CA SER A 37 13.94 -7.81 -18.25
C SER A 37 15.08 -8.32 -17.37
N THR A 38 14.79 -9.26 -16.46
CA THR A 38 15.80 -9.84 -15.56
C THR A 38 16.81 -10.66 -16.36
N ASN A 39 16.37 -11.47 -17.33
CA ASN A 39 17.26 -12.21 -18.21
C ASN A 39 18.17 -11.27 -19.04
N GLN A 40 17.63 -10.17 -19.55
CA GLN A 40 18.43 -9.15 -20.25
C GLN A 40 19.48 -8.52 -19.33
N MET A 41 19.13 -8.23 -18.08
CA MET A 41 20.09 -7.70 -17.10
C MET A 41 21.19 -8.72 -16.78
N THR A 42 20.83 -9.99 -16.60
CA THR A 42 21.79 -11.09 -16.36
C THR A 42 22.79 -11.19 -17.51
N VAL A 43 22.32 -11.15 -18.75
CA VAL A 43 23.18 -11.14 -19.94
C VAL A 43 24.07 -9.90 -19.99
N LYS A 44 23.49 -8.72 -19.76
CA LYS A 44 24.19 -7.43 -19.77
C LYS A 44 25.31 -7.35 -18.74
N HIS A 45 25.10 -7.96 -17.57
CA HIS A 45 26.05 -7.93 -16.46
C HIS A 45 26.92 -9.18 -16.36
N HIS A 46 26.84 -10.11 -17.33
CA HIS A 46 27.55 -11.38 -17.33
C HIS A 46 27.36 -12.17 -16.02
N LEU A 47 26.15 -12.11 -15.46
CA LEU A 47 25.78 -12.85 -14.26
C LEU A 47 25.37 -14.28 -14.62
N ASN A 48 25.37 -15.16 -13.60
CA ASN A 48 24.85 -16.51 -13.77
C ASN A 48 23.34 -16.47 -14.07
N ALA A 49 22.89 -17.42 -14.89
CA ALA A 49 21.46 -17.58 -15.14
C ALA A 49 20.70 -17.76 -13.82
N ILE A 50 19.47 -17.26 -13.78
CA ILE A 50 18.58 -17.49 -12.64
C ILE A 50 18.32 -19.00 -12.60
N GLU A 51 18.54 -19.62 -11.46
CA GLU A 51 18.31 -21.05 -11.26
C GLU A 51 17.33 -21.24 -10.11
N VAL A 52 16.56 -22.33 -10.16
CA VAL A 52 15.71 -22.71 -9.03
C VAL A 52 16.63 -22.98 -7.83
N PRO A 53 16.41 -22.37 -6.65
CA PRO A 53 17.21 -22.62 -5.48
C PRO A 53 17.28 -24.12 -5.21
N GLY A 54 18.49 -24.67 -5.16
CA GLY A 54 18.69 -26.08 -4.81
C GLY A 54 18.12 -26.32 -3.42
N LEU A 55 17.06 -27.14 -3.33
CA LEU A 55 16.56 -27.62 -2.04
C LEU A 55 17.70 -28.33 -1.34
N GLN A 56 18.10 -27.84 -0.16
CA GLN A 56 19.03 -28.58 0.68
C GLN A 56 18.45 -29.97 0.90
N GLN A 57 19.20 -31.01 0.53
CA GLN A 57 18.84 -32.38 0.86
C GLN A 57 18.83 -32.51 2.38
N ILE A 58 17.65 -32.38 2.98
CA ILE A 58 17.43 -32.80 4.35
C ILE A 58 17.69 -34.31 4.35
N SER A 59 18.65 -34.74 5.17
CA SER A 59 19.09 -36.13 5.23
C SER A 59 17.87 -37.04 5.39
N LYS A 60 17.75 -38.05 4.52
CA LYS A 60 16.62 -39.00 4.46
C LYS A 60 16.32 -39.57 5.85
N GLN A 61 15.28 -39.07 6.52
CA GLN A 61 14.58 -39.90 7.50
C GLN A 61 13.67 -40.84 6.72
N ILE A 62 13.84 -42.13 7.01
CA ILE A 62 12.98 -43.21 6.54
C ILE A 62 11.61 -42.91 7.12
N ASP A 63 10.64 -42.52 6.29
CA ASP A 63 9.24 -42.55 6.69
C ASP A 63 8.37 -43.10 5.57
N ASP A 64 7.42 -43.92 6.01
CA ASP A 64 6.68 -44.93 5.29
C ASP A 64 5.41 -44.30 4.73
N GLY A 65 5.50 -43.76 3.52
CA GLY A 65 4.36 -43.09 2.88
C GLY A 65 4.80 -42.12 1.80
N ALA A 66 4.77 -42.56 0.55
CA ALA A 66 5.21 -41.79 -0.60
C ALA A 66 4.31 -40.56 -0.88
N ALA A 67 4.51 -39.48 -0.12
CA ALA A 67 4.15 -38.16 -0.60
C ALA A 67 5.18 -37.77 -1.66
N GLN A 68 4.77 -37.73 -2.93
CA GLN A 68 5.61 -37.21 -4.00
C GLN A 68 5.90 -35.73 -3.71
N ILE A 69 7.14 -35.44 -3.35
CA ILE A 69 7.63 -34.07 -3.19
C ILE A 69 7.51 -33.39 -4.56
N PHE A 70 6.66 -32.37 -4.67
CA PHE A 70 6.49 -31.62 -5.92
C PHE A 70 7.80 -30.89 -6.25
N HIS A 71 8.46 -31.32 -7.31
CA HIS A 71 9.63 -30.64 -7.86
C HIS A 71 9.17 -29.80 -9.07
N PRO A 72 9.22 -28.46 -8.99
CA PRO A 72 8.90 -27.63 -10.15
C PRO A 72 9.95 -27.89 -11.23
N ALA A 73 9.50 -28.43 -12.36
CA ALA A 73 10.37 -28.85 -13.47
C ALA A 73 11.05 -27.68 -14.21
N THR A 74 10.59 -26.44 -13.99
CA THR A 74 11.06 -25.25 -14.71
C THR A 74 11.14 -24.06 -13.76
N MET A 75 12.12 -23.17 -13.97
CA MET A 75 12.25 -21.87 -13.30
C MET A 75 10.91 -21.11 -13.24
N VAL A 76 10.19 -21.03 -14.37
CA VAL A 76 8.90 -20.36 -14.47
C VAL A 76 7.90 -20.95 -13.47
N ASN A 77 7.84 -22.29 -13.36
CA ASN A 77 6.93 -22.98 -12.44
C ASN A 77 7.31 -22.77 -10.96
N TYR A 78 8.55 -22.40 -10.68
CA TYR A 78 9.00 -22.09 -9.33
C TYR A 78 8.70 -20.63 -8.94
N TYR A 79 9.09 -19.67 -9.78
CA TYR A 79 8.98 -18.25 -9.45
C TYR A 79 7.62 -17.64 -9.74
N ARG A 80 6.85 -18.17 -10.70
CA ARG A 80 5.52 -17.64 -11.02
C ARG A 80 4.57 -17.71 -9.82
N PRO A 81 4.44 -18.84 -9.09
CA PRO A 81 3.62 -18.89 -7.89
C PRO A 81 4.09 -17.89 -6.82
N GLN A 82 5.40 -17.77 -6.60
CA GLN A 82 5.98 -16.87 -5.61
C GLN A 82 5.75 -15.40 -5.94
N TYR A 83 5.82 -15.04 -7.23
CA TYR A 83 5.51 -13.71 -7.71
C TYR A 83 4.06 -13.33 -7.38
N PHE A 84 3.11 -14.20 -7.71
CA PHE A 84 1.70 -13.93 -7.41
C PHE A 84 1.41 -13.96 -5.91
N GLU A 85 2.03 -14.87 -5.16
CA GLU A 85 1.91 -14.94 -3.70
C GLU A 85 2.39 -13.64 -3.02
N LEU A 86 3.51 -13.08 -3.48
CA LEU A 86 4.00 -11.79 -3.01
C LEU A 86 2.98 -10.67 -3.28
N LEU A 87 2.48 -10.58 -4.51
CA LEU A 87 1.49 -9.54 -4.87
C LEU A 87 0.21 -9.68 -4.04
N ASP A 88 -0.27 -10.91 -3.86
CA ASP A 88 -1.48 -11.20 -3.08
C ASP A 88 -1.26 -10.87 -1.60
N THR A 89 -0.09 -11.20 -1.04
CA THR A 89 0.28 -10.86 0.34
C THR A 89 0.30 -9.36 0.56
N VAL A 90 0.91 -8.59 -0.34
CA VAL A 90 0.97 -7.12 -0.22
C VAL A 90 -0.42 -6.51 -0.37
N SER A 91 -1.25 -7.02 -1.29
CA SER A 91 -2.63 -6.56 -1.47
C SER A 91 -3.50 -6.79 -0.21
N VAL A 92 -3.33 -7.95 0.43
CA VAL A 92 -3.98 -8.28 1.70
C VAL A 92 -3.51 -7.35 2.81
N HIS A 93 -2.21 -7.08 2.94
CA HIS A 93 -1.69 -6.15 3.94
C HIS A 93 -2.26 -4.74 3.78
N PHE A 94 -2.36 -4.23 2.55
CA PHE A 94 -3.00 -2.93 2.32
C PHE A 94 -4.44 -2.91 2.83
N THR A 95 -5.21 -3.95 2.57
CA THR A 95 -6.61 -4.02 2.99
C THR A 95 -6.72 -4.17 4.52
N GLN A 96 -5.89 -5.02 5.14
CA GLN A 96 -5.97 -5.28 6.57
C GLN A 96 -5.49 -4.11 7.45
N HIS A 97 -4.48 -3.37 7.00
CA HIS A 97 -3.88 -2.31 7.81
C HIS A 97 -4.39 -0.91 7.47
N ILE A 98 -4.89 -0.69 6.26
CA ILE A 98 -5.23 0.66 5.79
C ILE A 98 -6.73 0.89 5.68
N ASP A 99 -7.51 -0.14 5.32
CA ASP A 99 -8.98 -0.04 5.30
C ASP A 99 -9.61 -0.24 6.70
N GLN A 100 -8.89 0.14 7.76
CA GLN A 100 -9.37 0.06 9.15
C GLN A 100 -10.27 1.24 9.50
N GLU A 101 -11.33 1.01 10.28
CA GLU A 101 -12.26 2.07 10.74
C GLU A 101 -11.55 3.21 11.50
N GLY A 102 -10.46 2.90 12.19
CA GLY A 102 -9.63 3.90 12.87
C GLY A 102 -9.03 4.92 11.91
N ILE A 103 -8.59 4.50 10.73
CA ILE A 103 -8.01 5.38 9.71
C ILE A 103 -9.08 6.29 9.10
N GLN A 104 -10.28 5.74 8.86
CA GLN A 104 -11.44 6.55 8.42
C GLN A 104 -11.83 7.60 9.45
N THR A 105 -11.63 7.31 10.74
CA THR A 105 -11.85 8.30 11.81
C THR A 105 -10.84 9.44 11.73
N TYR A 106 -9.56 9.12 11.50
CA TYR A 106 -8.52 10.16 11.31
C TYR A 106 -8.78 11.01 10.06
N GLU A 107 -9.27 10.41 8.98
CA GLU A 107 -9.67 11.16 7.78
C GLU A 107 -10.84 12.13 8.06
N LYS A 108 -11.87 11.69 8.79
CA LYS A 108 -12.97 12.58 9.22
C LYS A 108 -12.48 13.71 10.11
N LEU A 109 -11.59 13.40 11.06
CA LEU A 109 -10.98 14.40 11.93
C LEU A 109 -10.16 15.42 11.12
N GLU A 110 -9.40 14.95 10.14
CA GLU A 110 -8.66 15.81 9.22
C GLU A 110 -9.59 16.75 8.44
N GLN A 111 -10.71 16.24 7.92
CA GLN A 111 -11.70 17.07 7.22
C GLN A 111 -12.31 18.15 8.14
N VAL A 112 -12.59 17.80 9.40
CA VAL A 112 -13.05 18.80 10.38
C VAL A 112 -11.96 19.81 10.67
N LEU A 113 -10.71 19.37 10.88
CA LEU A 113 -9.60 20.24 11.28
C LEU A 113 -9.10 21.15 10.15
N LEU A 114 -9.19 20.72 8.88
CA LEU A 114 -8.72 21.49 7.73
C LEU A 114 -9.82 22.31 7.07
N ALA A 115 -11.04 21.77 6.96
CA ALA A 115 -12.13 22.41 6.22
C ALA A 115 -13.29 22.88 7.11
N GLY A 116 -13.32 22.51 8.39
CA GLY A 116 -14.45 22.79 9.28
C GLY A 116 -15.71 22.00 8.93
N ASN A 117 -15.62 21.01 8.02
CA ASN A 117 -16.74 20.23 7.53
C ASN A 117 -16.99 19.01 8.45
N GLY A 118 -18.26 18.64 8.65
CA GLY A 118 -18.60 17.39 9.32
C GLY A 118 -18.37 17.37 10.85
N MET A 119 -18.50 18.50 11.54
CA MET A 119 -18.34 18.59 13.01
C MET A 119 -19.22 17.61 13.80
N ASP A 120 -20.39 17.24 13.27
CA ASP A 120 -21.27 16.26 13.90
C ASP A 120 -20.64 14.85 13.92
N SER A 121 -19.76 14.53 12.97
CA SER A 121 -19.09 13.23 12.86
C SER A 121 -18.06 12.96 13.96
N ILE A 122 -17.61 14.02 14.66
CA ILE A 122 -16.65 13.93 15.77
C ILE A 122 -17.29 14.25 17.13
N ALA A 123 -18.59 14.52 17.17
CA ALA A 123 -19.31 14.85 18.41
C ALA A 123 -19.31 13.71 19.45
N GLN A 124 -19.01 12.48 19.01
CA GLN A 124 -18.85 11.31 19.87
C GLN A 124 -17.58 11.33 20.74
N TYR A 125 -16.57 12.14 20.37
CA TYR A 125 -15.32 12.26 21.12
C TYR A 125 -15.43 13.35 22.18
N LYS A 126 -15.44 12.93 23.45
CA LYS A 126 -15.61 13.84 24.60
C LYS A 126 -14.42 14.79 24.80
N GLU A 127 -13.27 14.41 24.26
CA GLU A 127 -12.04 15.19 24.27
C GLU A 127 -12.12 16.39 23.31
N ILE A 128 -13.01 16.34 22.32
CA ILE A 128 -13.18 17.41 21.34
C ILE A 128 -14.40 18.25 21.74
N TYR A 129 -14.18 19.53 22.01
CA TYR A 129 -15.24 20.49 22.35
C TYR A 129 -15.80 21.13 21.06
N PRO A 130 -16.93 20.67 20.49
CA PRO A 130 -17.32 21.04 19.13
C PRO A 130 -17.72 22.52 19.02
N LEU A 131 -18.35 23.06 20.07
CA LEU A 131 -18.74 24.47 20.14
C LEU A 131 -17.53 25.41 20.18
N LEU A 132 -16.50 25.05 20.96
CA LEU A 132 -15.26 25.82 21.03
C LEU A 132 -14.52 25.76 19.71
N LEU A 133 -14.43 24.57 19.12
CA LEU A 133 -13.80 24.36 17.82
C LEU A 133 -14.51 25.18 16.73
N LYS A 134 -15.85 25.26 16.76
CA LYS A 134 -16.64 26.08 15.83
C LYS A 134 -16.34 27.56 15.97
N ALA A 135 -16.30 28.06 17.20
CA ALA A 135 -15.92 29.45 17.47
C ALA A 135 -14.48 29.76 17.02
N GLN A 136 -13.55 28.81 17.20
CA GLN A 136 -12.18 28.94 16.71
C GLN A 136 -12.12 28.99 15.19
N PHE A 137 -12.84 28.11 14.48
CA PHE A 137 -12.92 28.15 13.01
C PHE A 137 -13.50 29.46 12.49
N THR A 138 -14.60 29.95 13.06
CA THR A 138 -15.18 31.23 12.63
C THR A 138 -14.22 32.41 12.85
N THR A 139 -13.49 32.40 13.97
CA THR A 139 -12.48 33.41 14.27
C THR A 139 -11.31 33.31 13.28
N LEU A 140 -10.84 32.09 12.98
CA LEU A 140 -9.72 31.86 12.09
C LEU A 140 -10.08 32.21 10.65
N SER A 141 -11.27 31.83 10.18
CA SER A 141 -11.79 32.18 8.84
C SER A 141 -12.02 33.69 8.67
N SER A 142 -12.39 34.41 9.73
CA SER A 142 -12.52 35.88 9.67
C SER A 142 -11.18 36.62 9.72
N MET A 143 -10.18 36.04 10.38
CA MET A 143 -8.82 36.61 10.46
C MET A 143 -7.96 36.29 9.24
N CYS A 144 -8.12 35.10 8.65
CA CYS A 144 -7.41 34.69 7.45
C CYS A 144 -8.20 35.14 6.21
N LYS A 145 -7.72 36.18 5.52
CA LYS A 145 -8.24 36.64 4.21
C LYS A 145 -8.00 35.64 3.06
N TYR A 146 -7.88 34.35 3.33
CA TYR A 146 -7.85 33.34 2.28
C TYR A 146 -9.30 33.03 1.91
N SER A 147 -9.82 33.80 0.96
CA SER A 147 -10.93 33.36 0.13
C SER A 147 -10.44 32.09 -0.56
N SER A 148 -10.98 30.94 -0.16
CA SER A 148 -10.87 29.66 -0.87
C SER A 148 -9.51 29.44 -1.54
N VAL A 149 -8.55 28.76 -0.90
CA VAL A 149 -7.44 28.19 -1.67
C VAL A 149 -8.04 27.05 -2.52
N PRO A 150 -8.16 27.17 -3.85
CA PRO A 150 -8.57 26.06 -4.69
C PRO A 150 -7.29 25.36 -5.14
N GLU A 151 -6.48 24.86 -4.21
CA GLU A 151 -5.24 24.13 -4.51
C GLU A 151 -4.64 23.62 -3.19
N PRO A 152 -5.06 22.43 -2.77
CA PRO A 152 -4.14 21.31 -2.97
C PRO A 152 -4.85 20.07 -3.51
N ALA A 153 -5.95 20.23 -4.24
CA ALA A 153 -6.49 19.15 -5.08
C ALA A 153 -5.60 18.84 -6.30
N ASP A 154 -4.69 19.77 -6.69
CA ASP A 154 -3.78 19.61 -7.85
C ASP A 154 -2.32 19.28 -7.47
N ILE A 155 -2.05 18.80 -6.25
CA ILE A 155 -0.70 18.29 -5.86
C ILE A 155 -0.73 16.79 -5.49
N LEU A 156 -1.85 16.09 -5.67
CA LEU A 156 -1.95 14.64 -5.43
C LEU A 156 -2.76 13.93 -6.51
#